data_AF-A0A6B3EBQ9-F1
#
_entry.id   AF-A0A6B3EBQ9-F1
#
_cell.length_a   1.000
_cell.length_b   1.000
_cell.length_c   1.000
_cell.angle_alpha   90.00
_cell.angle_beta   90.00
_cell.angle_gamma   90.00
#
_symmetry.space_group_name_H-M   'P 1'
#
loop_
_entity.id
_entity.type
_entity.pdbx_description
1 polymer ?
#
loop_
_entity_poly.entity_id
_entity_poly.type
_entity_poly.pdbx_seq_one_letter_code
_entity_poly.pdbx_strand_id
1 'polypeptide(L)' 'AVATLPEARRRGHASAVLRALIAEARSRRLRTMFLTAADEEVARIYEGVGFRRLATLLEAVEAGPARGV' A
#
# COMPACT_ATOMS: atom_id res chain seq x y z
N ALA A 1 4.88 4.97 1.05
CA ALA A 1 4.69 3.60 1.56
C ALA A 1 4.00 3.66 2.93
N VAL A 2 3.21 2.63 3.29
CA VAL A 2 2.64 2.46 4.64
C VAL A 2 3.30 1.22 5.25
N ALA A 3 3.83 1.35 6.46
CA ALA A 3 4.50 0.26 7.16
C ALA A 3 3.99 0.15 8.59
N THR A 4 4.03 -1.07 9.12
CA THR A 4 3.79 -1.33 10.55
C THR A 4 5.00 -2.06 11.10
N LEU A 5 5.40 -1.71 12.33
CA LEU A 5 6.41 -2.47 13.06
C LEU A 5 5.94 -3.92 13.23
N PRO A 6 6.83 -4.94 13.15
CA PRO A 6 6.45 -6.34 13.28
C PRO A 6 5.63 -6.65 14.53
N GLU A 7 6.00 -6.06 15.67
CA GLU A 7 5.37 -6.25 16.99
C GLU A 7 3.97 -5.63 17.06
N ALA A 8 3.65 -4.72 16.15
CA ALA A 8 2.39 -3.99 16.07
C ALA A 8 1.46 -4.51 14.96
N ARG A 9 1.81 -5.59 14.25
CA ARG A 9 0.98 -6.15 13.18
C ARG A 9 -0.37 -6.63 13.68
N ARG A 10 -1.35 -6.73 12.75
CA ARG A 10 -2.72 -7.24 13.00
C ARG A 10 -3.51 -6.47 14.05
N ARG A 11 -3.11 -5.24 14.37
CA ARG A 11 -3.82 -4.32 15.28
C ARG A 11 -4.57 -3.19 14.57
N GLY A 12 -4.71 -3.28 13.24
CA GLY A 12 -5.44 -2.28 12.44
C GLY A 12 -4.70 -0.96 12.20
N HIS A 13 -3.43 -0.81 12.60
CA HIS A 13 -2.68 0.44 12.44
C HIS A 13 -2.57 0.91 10.98
N ALA A 14 -2.31 0.00 10.03
CA ALA A 14 -2.24 0.36 8.62
C ALA A 14 -3.56 0.96 8.11
N SER A 15 -4.69 0.33 8.44
CA SER A 15 -6.02 0.82 8.09
C SER A 15 -6.33 2.17 8.76
N ALA A 16 -5.92 2.36 10.02
CA ALA A 16 -6.12 3.62 10.73
C ALA A 16 -5.37 4.78 10.05
N VAL A 17 -4.09 4.59 9.72
CA VAL A 17 -3.28 5.59 9.01
C VAL A 17 -3.90 5.90 7.64
N LEU A 18 -4.30 4.89 6.87
CA LEU A 18 -4.94 5.11 5.57
C LEU A 18 -6.26 5.86 5.68
N ARG A 19 -7.12 5.54 6.66
CA ARG A 19 -8.38 6.26 6.87
C ARG A 19 -8.14 7.73 7.20
N ALA A 20 -7.13 8.03 8.01
CA ALA A 20 -6.73 9.41 8.30
C ALA A 20 -6.26 10.14 7.03
N LEU A 21 -5.42 9.50 6.22
CA LEU A 21 -4.96 10.08 4.94
C LEU A 21 -6.11 10.30 3.96
N ILE A 22 -7.07 9.37 3.85
CA ILE A 22 -8.25 9.51 3.00
C ILE A 22 -9.12 10.67 3.49
N ALA A 23 -9.35 10.79 4.80
CA ALA A 23 -10.12 11.88 5.37
C ALA A 23 -9.49 13.24 5.06
N GLU A 24 -8.16 13.33 5.17
CA GLU A 24 -7.42 14.55 4.85
C GLU A 24 -7.40 14.86 3.34
N ALA A 25 -7.24 13.84 2.49
CA ALA A 25 -7.35 14.03 1.05
C ALA A 25 -8.73 14.59 0.65
N ARG A 26 -9.79 14.09 1.31
CA ARG A 26 -11.15 14.60 1.11
C ARG A 26 -11.34 16.03 1.62
N SER A 27 -10.78 16.37 2.79
CA SER A 27 -10.85 17.72 3.35
C SER A 27 -10.22 18.75 2.39
N ARG A 28 -9.13 18.37 1.74
CA ARG A 28 -8.41 19.15 0.72
C ARG A 28 -9.00 19.08 -0.69
N ARG A 29 -10.13 18.37 -0.87
CA ARG A 29 -10.80 18.15 -2.16
C ARG A 29 -9.90 17.52 -3.23
N LEU A 30 -8.95 16.67 -2.82
CA LEU A 30 -8.18 15.87 -3.75
C LEU A 30 -9.09 14.86 -4.45
N ARG A 31 -8.94 14.73 -5.77
CA ARG A 31 -9.81 13.88 -6.59
C ARG A 31 -9.33 12.44 -6.71
N THR A 32 -8.05 12.20 -6.47
CA THR A 32 -7.43 10.90 -6.75
C THR A 32 -6.31 10.62 -5.77
N MET A 33 -6.33 9.41 -5.23
CA MET A 33 -5.24 8.82 -4.45
C MET A 33 -5.07 7.40 -5.00
N PHE A 34 -3.84 7.03 -5.31
CA PHE A 34 -3.49 5.69 -5.78
C PHE A 34 -2.24 5.22 -5.06
N LEU A 35 -2.04 3.92 -5.05
CA LEU A 35 -0.95 3.25 -4.37
C LEU A 35 -0.82 1.85 -4.94
N THR A 36 0.38 1.29 -4.85
CA THR A 36 0.66 -0.09 -5.26
C THR A 36 0.67 -0.98 -4.02
N ALA A 37 0.05 -2.15 -4.14
CA ALA A 37 0.16 -3.20 -3.14
C ALA A 37 1.40 -4.05 -3.44
N ALA A 38 2.17 -4.37 -2.41
CA ALA A 38 3.30 -5.28 -2.53
C ALA A 38 2.83 -6.73 -2.76
N ASP A 39 1.69 -7.09 -2.18
CA ASP A 39 1.07 -8.41 -2.28
C ASP A 39 -0.46 -8.33 -2.13
N GLU A 40 -1.13 -9.48 -2.26
CA GLU A 40 -2.58 -9.60 -2.19
C GLU A 40 -3.14 -9.46 -0.76
N GLU A 41 -2.33 -9.69 0.29
CA GLU A 41 -2.75 -9.41 1.67
C GLU A 41 -2.87 -7.90 1.90
N VAL A 42 -1.87 -7.15 1.43
CA VAL A 42 -1.85 -5.69 1.46
C VAL A 42 -2.96 -5.10 0.57
N ALA A 43 -3.22 -5.70 -0.60
CA ALA A 43 -4.32 -5.27 -1.47
C ALA A 43 -5.68 -5.30 -0.75
N ARG A 44 -5.97 -6.38 -0.01
CA ARG A 44 -7.21 -6.51 0.77
C ARG A 44 -7.36 -5.45 1.86
N ILE A 45 -6.26 -5.03 2.49
CA ILE A 45 -6.28 -3.92 3.46
C ILE A 45 -6.70 -2.62 2.78
N TYR A 46 -6.17 -2.35 1.58
CA TYR A 46 -6.49 -1.14 0.82
C TYR A 46 -7.94 -1.15 0.32
N GLU A 47 -8.42 -2.30 -0.17
CA GLU A 47 -9.83 -2.48 -0.56
C GLU A 47 -10.77 -2.24 0.63
N GLY A 48 -10.44 -2.77 1.81
CA GLY A 48 -11.23 -2.58 3.05
C GLY A 48 -11.33 -1.14 3.56
N VAL A 49 -10.48 -0.22 3.08
CA VAL A 49 -10.58 1.21 3.40
C VAL A 49 -11.15 2.06 2.26
N GLY A 50 -11.52 1.44 1.14
CA GLY A 50 -12.23 2.09 0.03
C GLY A 50 -11.40 2.33 -1.23
N PHE A 51 -10.19 1.78 -1.32
CA PHE A 51 -9.51 1.69 -2.61
C PHE A 51 -10.15 0.60 -3.48
N ARG A 52 -9.89 0.67 -4.78
CA ARG A 52 -10.25 -0.38 -5.73
C ARG A 52 -9.05 -0.66 -6.62
N ARG A 53 -8.96 -1.88 -7.14
CA ARG A 53 -7.94 -2.23 -8.13
C ARG A 53 -8.17 -1.41 -9.40
N LEU A 54 -7.12 -0.76 -9.88
CA LEU A 54 -7.17 0.09 -11.08
C LEU A 54 -6.25 -0.42 -12.20
N ALA A 55 -5.10 -0.99 -11.85
CA ALA A 55 -4.10 -1.47 -12.80
C ALA A 55 -3.16 -2.46 -12.13
N THR A 56 -2.34 -3.13 -12.95
CA THR A 56 -1.19 -3.94 -12.52
C THR A 56 0.08 -3.15 -12.77
N LEU A 57 0.94 -3.03 -11.75
CA LEU A 57 2.27 -2.46 -11.89
C LEU A 57 3.28 -3.58 -12.21
N LEU A 58 4.08 -3.40 -13.26
CA LEU A 58 5.25 -4.23 -13.55
C LEU A 58 6.49 -3.46 -13.08
N GLU A 59 7.27 -4.07 -12.18
CA GLU A 59 8.56 -3.54 -11.76
C GLU A 59 9.66 -4.50 -12.23
N ALA A 60 10.54 -4.00 -13.09
CA ALA A 60 11.72 -4.72 -13.54
C ALA A 60 12.95 -4.16 -12.82
N VAL A 61 13.66 -5.02 -12.11
CA VAL A 61 14.95 -4.68 -11.51
C VAL A 61 16.06 -5.32 -12.32
N GLU A 62 17.16 -4.60 -12.51
CA GLU A 62 18.34 -5.18 -13.13
C GLU A 62 18.86 -6.34 -12.26
N ALA A 63 19.07 -7.50 -12.88
CA ALA A 63 19.65 -8.63 -12.17
C ALA A 63 21.10 -8.29 -11.81
N GLY A 64 21.39 -8.19 -10.50
CA GLY A 64 22.76 -8.10 -10.03
C GLY A 64 23.59 -9.29 -10.51
N PRO A 65 24.93 -9.18 -10.58
CA PRO A 65 25.77 -10.24 -11.09
C PRO A 65 25.49 -11.55 -10.36
N ALA A 66 25.30 -12.63 -11.12
CA ALA A 66 25.15 -13.96 -10.58
C ALA A 66 26.35 -14.24 -9.67
N ARG A 67 26.13 -14.32 -8.36
CA ARG A 67 27.16 -14.77 -7.43
C ARG A 67 27.37 -16.26 -7.71
N GLY A 68 28.35 -16.56 -8.55
CA GLY A 68 28.83 -17.91 -8.79
C GLY A 68 29.32 -18.52 -7.47
N VAL A 69 28.84 -19.72 -7.18
CA VAL A 69 29.45 -20.68 -6.26
C VAL A 69 30.13 -21.76 -7.08
#